data_AF-A0AAV2FYL1-F1
#
_entry.id   AF-A0AAV2FYL1-F1
#
_cell.length_a   1.000
_cell.length_b   1.000
_cell.length_c   1.000
_cell.angle_alpha   90.00
_cell.angle_beta   90.00
_cell.angle_gamma   90.00
#
_symmetry.space_group_name_H-M   'P 1'
#
loop_
_entity.id
_entity.type
_entity.pdbx_description
1 polymer ?
#
loop_
_entity_poly.entity_id
_entity_poly.type
_entity_poly.pdbx_seq_one_letter_code
_entity_poly.pdbx_strand_id
1 'polypeptide(L)'
;MELDLVQQKALVDPSPENFEAEGVVMRELNVLLSAEESFLRQKSRETWLKTGDTNSDYFHRSVRSKQKRSRIRVLKDEDGLKTQDVDQMAQIAVRFYGHLLGRPDPEVEPQTDDYYERLLKGL
;
A
#
# COMPACT_ATOMS: atom_id res chain seq x y z
N MET A 1 -8.02 16.17 -12.60
CA MET A 1 -9.18 17.08 -12.55
C MET A 1 -8.77 18.49 -12.16
N GLU A 2 -7.94 18.73 -11.15
CA GLU A 2 -7.44 20.08 -10.84
C GLU A 2 -6.21 20.49 -11.65
N LEU A 3 -5.18 19.63 -11.77
CA LEU A 3 -3.97 19.96 -12.55
C LEU A 3 -4.28 20.27 -14.01
N ASP A 4 -5.08 19.43 -14.67
CA ASP A 4 -5.49 19.60 -16.07
C ASP A 4 -6.21 20.95 -16.30
N LEU A 5 -6.98 21.39 -15.29
CA LEU A 5 -7.69 22.67 -15.30
C LEU A 5 -6.72 23.87 -15.18
N VAL A 6 -5.73 23.75 -14.29
CA VAL A 6 -4.71 24.78 -14.07
C VAL A 6 -3.76 24.89 -15.26
N GLN A 7 -3.40 23.75 -15.87
CA GLN A 7 -2.57 23.70 -17.08
C GLN A 7 -3.30 24.29 -18.29
N GLN A 8 -4.58 23.95 -18.50
CA GLN A 8 -5.39 24.60 -19.53
C GLN A 8 -5.48 26.11 -19.30
N LYS A 9 -5.64 26.55 -18.05
CA LYS A 9 -5.76 27.96 -17.71
C LYS A 9 -4.46 28.74 -17.97
N ALA A 10 -3.30 28.16 -17.64
CA ALA A 10 -2.00 28.74 -17.96
C ALA A 10 -1.72 28.79 -19.48
N LEU A 11 -2.26 27.82 -20.24
CA LEU A 11 -2.15 27.78 -21.71
C LEU A 11 -3.02 28.85 -22.39
N VAL A 12 -4.22 29.11 -21.85
CA VAL A 12 -5.19 30.07 -22.39
C VAL A 12 -4.88 31.50 -21.95
N ASP A 13 -4.33 31.69 -20.75
CA ASP A 13 -3.92 32.98 -20.19
C ASP A 13 -2.53 32.88 -19.55
N PRO A 14 -1.46 33.03 -20.35
CA PRO A 14 -0.09 32.94 -19.85
C PRO A 14 0.27 34.20 -19.04
N SER A 15 0.00 34.13 -17.73
CA SER A 15 0.35 35.15 -16.75
C SER A 15 1.29 34.56 -15.68
N PRO A 16 2.13 35.39 -15.02
CA PRO A 16 3.03 34.92 -13.97
C PRO A 16 2.30 34.18 -12.84
N GLU A 17 1.10 34.66 -12.49
CA GLU A 17 0.25 34.08 -11.45
C GLU A 17 -0.27 32.69 -11.83
N ASN A 18 -0.68 32.49 -13.10
CA ASN A 18 -1.17 31.20 -13.58
C ASN A 18 -0.04 30.16 -13.67
N PHE A 19 1.18 30.57 -14.04
CA PHE A 19 2.35 29.69 -14.02
C PHE A 19 2.81 29.33 -12.60
N GLU A 20 2.74 30.27 -11.65
CA GLU A 20 3.01 29.96 -10.24
C GLU A 20 2.00 28.94 -9.69
N ALA A 21 0.72 29.11 -9.99
CA ALA A 21 -0.32 28.17 -9.60
C ALA A 21 -0.06 26.77 -10.19
N GLU A 22 0.32 26.66 -11.47
CA GLU A 22 0.73 25.39 -12.08
C GLU A 22 1.94 24.77 -11.35
N GLY A 23 2.97 25.57 -11.05
CA GLY A 23 4.17 25.12 -10.37
C GLY A 23 3.93 24.63 -8.93
N VAL A 24 2.92 25.16 -8.23
CA VAL A 24 2.50 24.64 -6.91
C VAL A 24 1.90 23.24 -7.05
N VAL A 25 0.92 23.08 -7.94
CA VAL A 25 0.23 21.79 -8.13
C VAL A 25 1.17 20.71 -8.67
N MET A 26 2.09 21.08 -9.57
CA MET A 26 3.12 20.15 -10.08
C MET A 26 4.07 19.67 -8.97
N ARG A 27 4.45 20.54 -8.03
CA ARG A 27 5.29 20.13 -6.90
C ARG A 27 4.59 19.11 -6.02
N GLU A 28 3.31 19.34 -5.71
CA GLU A 28 2.51 18.40 -4.93
C GLU A 28 2.36 17.06 -5.65
N LEU A 29 2.09 17.07 -6.96
CA LEU A 29 2.03 15.85 -7.76
C LEU A 29 3.35 15.07 -7.71
N ASN A 30 4.49 15.75 -7.87
CA ASN A 30 5.81 15.09 -7.82
C ASN A 30 6.08 14.42 -6.47
N VAL A 31 5.65 15.05 -5.37
CA VAL A 31 5.75 14.45 -4.03
C VAL A 31 4.90 13.19 -3.93
N LEU A 32 3.65 13.23 -4.40
CA LEU A 32 2.75 12.08 -4.37
C LEU A 32 3.26 10.93 -5.23
N LEU A 33 3.76 11.22 -6.44
CA LEU A 33 4.34 10.23 -7.33
C LEU A 33 5.58 9.57 -6.72
N SER A 34 6.46 10.35 -6.08
CA SER A 34 7.63 9.80 -5.39
C SER A 34 7.26 8.91 -4.20
N ALA A 35 6.20 9.27 -3.47
CA ALA A 35 5.66 8.45 -2.39
C ALA A 35 5.04 7.14 -2.90
N GLU A 36 4.26 7.21 -3.98
CA GLU A 36 3.69 6.04 -4.65
C GLU A 36 4.77 5.09 -5.17
N GLU A 37 5.80 5.64 -5.82
CA GLU A 37 6.96 4.88 -6.29
C GLU A 37 7.68 4.18 -5.14
N SER A 38 7.95 4.89 -4.05
CA SER A 38 8.59 4.34 -2.85
C SER A 38 7.78 3.19 -2.25
N PHE A 39 6.46 3.36 -2.16
CA PHE A 39 5.54 2.31 -1.71
C PHE A 39 5.58 1.07 -2.62
N LEU A 40 5.55 1.27 -3.94
CA LEU A 40 5.61 0.19 -4.92
C LEU A 40 6.95 -0.54 -4.89
N ARG A 41 8.06 0.18 -4.72
CA ARG A 41 9.40 -0.38 -4.55
C ARG A 41 9.48 -1.27 -3.32
N GLN A 42 9.01 -0.79 -2.16
CA GLN A 42 8.95 -1.60 -0.93
C GLN A 42 8.07 -2.85 -1.11
N LYS A 43 6.89 -2.68 -1.71
CA LYS A 43 5.92 -3.76 -1.94
C LYS A 43 6.44 -4.86 -2.87
N SER A 44 7.29 -4.51 -3.85
CA SER A 44 7.79 -5.46 -4.84
C SER A 44 8.93 -6.37 -4.34
N ARG A 45 9.62 -6.00 -3.24
CA ARG A 45 10.79 -6.71 -2.67
C ARG A 45 11.86 -7.07 -3.72
N GLU A 46 12.02 -6.29 -4.78
CA GLU A 46 12.99 -6.58 -5.84
C GLU A 46 14.39 -6.05 -5.55
N THR A 47 15.34 -6.98 -5.41
CA THR A 47 16.79 -6.72 -5.24
C THR A 47 17.49 -6.33 -6.56
N TRP A 48 16.78 -6.26 -7.69
CA TRP A 48 17.38 -6.08 -9.01
C TRP A 48 17.20 -4.65 -9.54
N LEU A 49 17.85 -3.71 -8.86
CA LEU A 49 18.13 -2.33 -9.31
C LEU A 49 19.20 -2.29 -10.41
N LYS A 50 19.11 -3.15 -11.41
CA LYS A 50 20.00 -3.13 -12.59
C LYS A 50 19.29 -2.81 -13.89
N THR A 51 17.97 -2.60 -13.86
CA THR A 51 17.22 -2.16 -15.03
C THR A 51 16.43 -0.93 -14.60
N GLY A 52 16.68 0.17 -15.31
CA GLY A 52 16.50 1.53 -14.82
C GLY A 52 15.09 1.98 -14.46
N ASP A 53 15.12 3.17 -13.88
CA ASP A 53 14.13 3.98 -13.18
C ASP A 53 12.87 4.37 -13.98
N THR A 54 12.14 3.38 -14.50
CA THR A 54 10.88 3.68 -15.17
C THR A 54 9.81 2.73 -14.70
N ASN A 55 8.60 3.27 -14.51
CA ASN A 55 7.30 2.59 -14.46
C ASN A 55 7.09 1.69 -15.69
N SER A 56 7.97 0.71 -15.85
CA SER A 56 8.03 -0.13 -17.02
C SER A 56 6.93 -1.18 -16.89
N ASP A 57 6.34 -1.54 -18.02
CA ASP A 57 5.44 -2.70 -18.11
C ASP A 57 6.05 -3.95 -17.45
N TYR A 58 7.39 -4.06 -17.45
CA TYR A 58 8.11 -5.13 -16.78
C TYR A 58 7.88 -5.14 -15.26
N PHE A 59 7.96 -3.99 -14.58
CA PHE A 59 7.69 -3.89 -13.16
C PHE A 59 6.25 -4.31 -12.84
N HIS A 60 5.27 -3.78 -13.57
CA HIS A 60 3.87 -4.14 -13.37
C HIS A 60 3.60 -5.63 -13.66
N ARG A 61 4.24 -6.20 -14.70
CA ARG A 61 4.16 -7.64 -15.01
C ARG A 61 4.80 -8.50 -13.93
N SER A 62 5.93 -8.08 -13.36
CA SER A 62 6.59 -8.78 -12.25
C SER A 62 5.71 -8.77 -11.00
N VAL A 63 5.16 -7.60 -10.63
CA VAL A 63 4.22 -7.47 -9.50
C VAL A 63 2.98 -8.35 -9.70
N ARG A 64 2.35 -8.31 -10.88
CA ARG A 64 1.20 -9.17 -11.20
C ARG A 64 1.55 -10.66 -11.13
N SER A 65 2.72 -11.04 -11.61
CA SER A 65 3.20 -12.43 -11.56
C SER A 65 3.42 -12.91 -10.13
N LYS A 66 4.04 -12.06 -9.30
CA LYS A 66 4.20 -12.33 -7.86
C LYS A 66 2.86 -12.42 -7.15
N GLN A 67 1.92 -11.50 -7.41
CA GLN A 67 0.57 -11.56 -6.86
C GLN A 67 -0.15 -12.85 -7.27
N LYS A 68 -0.06 -13.26 -8.53
CA LYS A 68 -0.65 -14.51 -9.02
C LYS A 68 -0.04 -15.75 -8.36
N ARG A 69 1.25 -15.72 -8.04
CA ARG A 69 1.96 -16.80 -7.34
C ARG A 69 1.64 -16.83 -5.84
N SER A 70 1.53 -15.67 -5.22
CA SER A 70 1.26 -15.53 -3.77
C SER A 70 -0.24 -15.60 -3.44
N ARG A 71 -1.12 -15.57 -4.43
CA ARG A 71 -2.56 -15.69 -4.21
C ARG A 71 -2.89 -17.07 -3.65
N ILE A 72 -3.40 -17.08 -2.43
CA ILE A 72 -3.99 -18.27 -1.81
C ILE A 72 -5.21 -18.63 -2.66
N ARG A 73 -5.23 -19.86 -3.20
CA ARG A 73 -6.31 -20.35 -4.08
C ARG A 73 -7.30 -21.25 -3.37
N VAL A 74 -6.86 -21.85 -2.26
CA VAL A 74 -7.63 -22.81 -1.49
C VAL A 74 -7.30 -22.58 -0.03
N LEU A 75 -8.31 -22.45 0.82
CA LEU A 75 -8.17 -22.55 2.27
C LEU A 75 -8.91 -23.80 2.76
N LYS A 76 -8.47 -24.29 3.91
CA LYS A 76 -9.06 -25.43 4.60
C LYS A 76 -9.64 -24.91 5.91
N ASP A 77 -10.92 -25.19 6.17
CA ASP A 77 -11.57 -24.85 7.44
C ASP A 77 -11.14 -25.83 8.56
N GLU A 78 -11.52 -25.55 9.80
CA GLU A 78 -11.24 -26.35 11.01
C GLU A 78 -11.76 -27.79 10.87
N ASP A 79 -12.90 -28.00 10.20
CA ASP A 79 -13.46 -29.33 9.89
C ASP A 79 -12.75 -30.04 8.74
N GLY A 80 -11.77 -29.36 8.15
CA GLY A 80 -10.92 -29.88 7.10
C GLY A 80 -11.49 -29.84 5.69
N LEU A 81 -12.64 -29.19 5.50
CA LEU A 81 -13.22 -28.92 4.20
C LEU A 81 -12.40 -27.86 3.45
N LYS A 82 -12.10 -28.11 2.18
CA LYS A 82 -11.39 -27.16 1.32
C LYS A 82 -12.39 -26.26 0.60
N THR A 83 -12.16 -24.95 0.64
CA THR A 83 -12.91 -23.97 -0.15
C THR A 83 -11.99 -23.20 -1.08
N GLN A 84 -12.51 -22.84 -2.25
CA GLN A 84 -11.87 -21.97 -3.25
C GLN A 84 -12.64 -20.66 -3.43
N ASP A 85 -13.78 -20.53 -2.74
CA ASP A 85 -14.64 -19.36 -2.82
C ASP A 85 -14.03 -18.22 -1.99
N VAL A 86 -13.88 -17.04 -2.60
CA VAL A 86 -13.15 -15.92 -2.00
C VAL A 86 -13.84 -15.39 -0.74
N ASP A 87 -15.17 -15.36 -0.74
CA ASP A 87 -15.95 -14.85 0.40
C ASP A 87 -15.88 -15.84 1.57
N GLN A 88 -15.99 -17.14 1.29
CA GLN A 88 -15.79 -18.18 2.32
C GLN A 88 -14.36 -18.18 2.86
N MET A 89 -13.35 -18.02 2.00
CA MET A 89 -11.95 -17.92 2.40
C MET A 89 -11.71 -16.74 3.35
N ALA A 90 -12.33 -15.58 3.06
CA ALA A 90 -12.25 -14.41 3.92
C ALA A 90 -12.92 -14.67 5.29
N GLN A 91 -14.09 -15.30 5.31
CA GLN A 91 -14.78 -15.66 6.56
C GLN A 91 -13.97 -16.63 7.41
N ILE A 92 -13.36 -17.65 6.81
CA ILE A 92 -12.47 -18.60 7.52
C ILE A 92 -11.29 -17.85 8.14
N ALA A 93 -10.65 -16.93 7.40
CA ALA A 93 -9.54 -16.15 7.92
C ALA A 93 -9.97 -15.27 9.11
N VAL A 94 -11.10 -14.56 8.99
CA VAL A 94 -11.63 -13.71 10.07
C VAL A 94 -11.95 -14.53 11.31
N ARG A 95 -12.63 -15.68 11.15
CA ARG A 95 -12.96 -16.58 12.27
C ARG A 95 -11.69 -17.12 12.94
N PHE A 96 -10.75 -17.61 12.15
CA PHE A 96 -9.49 -18.18 12.66
C PHE A 96 -8.68 -17.15 13.46
N TYR A 97 -8.41 -15.98 12.87
CA TYR A 97 -7.64 -14.94 13.56
C TYR A 97 -8.41 -14.27 14.69
N GLY A 98 -9.74 -14.18 14.60
CA GLY A 98 -10.60 -13.76 15.71
C GLY A 98 -10.46 -14.68 16.92
N HIS A 99 -10.42 -16.00 16.71
CA HIS A 99 -10.15 -16.95 17.80
C HIS A 99 -8.71 -16.93 18.29
N LEU A 100 -7.73 -16.74 17.39
CA LEU A 100 -6.31 -16.75 17.72
C LEU A 100 -5.87 -15.52 18.52
N LEU A 101 -6.35 -14.33 18.12
CA LEU A 101 -5.92 -13.04 18.68
C LEU A 101 -6.96 -12.43 19.63
N GLY A 102 -8.24 -12.79 19.50
CA GLY A 102 -9.33 -12.24 20.31
C GLY A 102 -9.48 -12.90 21.69
N ARG A 103 -8.59 -13.82 22.05
CA ARG A 103 -8.57 -14.40 23.40
C ARG A 103 -7.55 -13.64 24.24
N PRO A 104 -7.96 -13.00 25.35
CA PRO A 104 -7.00 -12.47 26.31
C PRO A 104 -6.20 -13.65 26.88
N ASP A 105 -4.89 -13.60 26.73
CA ASP A 105 -4.00 -14.55 27.37
C ASP A 105 -3.87 -14.13 28.85
N PRO A 106 -4.34 -14.95 29.81
CA PRO A 106 -4.29 -14.60 31.23
C PRO A 106 -2.86 -14.50 31.79
N GLU A 107 -1.84 -15.00 31.08
CA GLU A 107 -0.43 -14.87 31.48
C GLU A 107 0.25 -13.63 30.87
N VAL A 108 -0.38 -12.95 29.91
CA VAL A 108 0.18 -11.77 29.25
C VAL A 108 -0.56 -10.54 29.75
N GLU A 109 0.07 -9.78 30.64
CA GLU A 109 -0.39 -8.43 30.95
C GLU A 109 -0.27 -7.55 29.70
N PRO A 110 -1.38 -6.98 29.19
CA PRO A 110 -1.32 -6.10 28.03
C PRO A 110 -0.48 -4.87 28.39
N GLN A 111 0.55 -4.59 27.58
CA GLN A 111 1.37 -3.40 27.78
C GLN A 111 0.50 -2.16 27.63
N THR A 112 0.56 -1.28 28.63
CA THR A 112 -0.17 -0.02 28.65
C THR A 112 0.37 0.94 27.59
N ASP A 113 -0.48 1.87 27.13
CA ASP A 113 -0.10 2.88 26.12
C ASP A 113 1.20 3.66 26.49
N ASP A 114 1.46 3.82 27.80
CA ASP A 114 2.70 4.41 28.34
C ASP A 114 3.98 3.69 27.88
N TYR A 115 3.92 2.36 27.67
CA TYR A 115 5.05 1.58 27.17
C TYR A 115 5.48 2.01 25.76
N TYR A 116 4.52 2.17 24.85
CA TYR A 116 4.79 2.56 23.47
C TYR A 116 5.26 4.01 23.38
N GLU A 117 4.71 4.90 24.21
CA GLU A 117 5.19 6.28 24.31
C GLU A 117 6.65 6.37 24.75
N ARG A 118 7.06 5.57 25.74
CA ARG A 118 8.44 5.55 26.24
C ARG A 118 9.41 4.95 25.22
N LEU A 119 8.97 3.95 24.46
CA LEU A 119 9.76 3.35 23.38
C LEU A 119 10.04 4.34 22.25
N LEU A 120 9.03 5.13 21.85
CA LEU A 120 9.15 6.11 20.77
C LEU A 120 9.91 7.38 21.18
N LYS A 121 9.90 7.74 22.47
CA LYS A 121 10.64 8.90 23.02
C LYS A 121 12.11 8.58 23.34
N GLY A 122 12.51 7.29 23.29
CA GLY A 122 13.85 6.81 23.65
C GLY A 122 14.79 6.51 22.46
N LEU A 123 14.36 6.80 21.23
CA LEU A 123 15.15 6.79 20.00
C LEU A 123 15.33 8.23 19.48
#